data_AF-A0A9E5F217-F1
#
_entry.id   AF-A0A9E5F217-F1
#
_cell.length_a   1.000
_cell.length_b   1.000
_cell.length_c   1.000
_cell.angle_alpha   90.00
_cell.angle_beta   90.00
_cell.angle_gamma   90.00
#
_symmetry.space_group_name_H-M   'P 1'
#
loop_
_entity.id
_entity.type
_entity.pdbx_description
1 polymer ?
#
loop_
_entity_poly.entity_id
_entity_poly.type
_entity_poly.pdbx_seq_one_letter_code
_entity_poly.pdbx_strand_id
1 'polypeptide(L)' 'MLDDELSLSLKKRYSHVHQLVLLRSAERASDLSDLFDIMESIPKPPFSWDEEKRRWVKDSDVS' A
#
# COMPACT_ATOMS: atom_id res chain seq x y z
N MET A 1 -1.95 11.66 -12.27
CA MET A 1 -3.24 11.22 -11.68
C MET A 1 -3.41 9.76 -12.05
N LEU A 2 -3.74 8.86 -11.10
CA LEU A 2 -4.10 7.48 -11.46
C LEU A 2 -5.36 7.52 -12.32
N ASP A 3 -5.40 6.73 -13.39
CA ASP A 3 -6.59 6.55 -14.22
C ASP A 3 -7.80 6.14 -13.35
N ASP A 4 -9.00 6.61 -13.68
CA ASP A 4 -10.23 6.29 -12.96
C ASP A 4 -10.53 4.79 -13.04
N GLU A 5 -10.22 4.14 -14.17
CA GLU A 5 -10.39 2.70 -14.36
C GLU A 5 -9.43 1.89 -13.47
N LEU A 6 -8.18 2.34 -13.39
CA LEU A 6 -7.17 1.73 -12.54
C LEU A 6 -7.52 1.89 -11.05
N SER A 7 -8.00 3.08 -10.68
CA SER A 7 -8.45 3.38 -9.32
C SER A 7 -9.61 2.48 -8.87
N LEU A 8 -10.58 2.24 -9.76
CA LEU A 8 -11.68 1.30 -9.51
C LEU A 8 -11.19 -0.14 -9.36
N SER A 9 -10.25 -0.56 -10.21
CA SER A 9 -9.68 -1.92 -10.19
C SER A 9 -8.87 -2.17 -8.91
N LEU A 10 -8.08 -1.19 -8.47
CA LEU A 10 -7.33 -1.23 -7.22
C LEU A 10 -8.25 -1.29 -6.00
N LYS A 11 -9.32 -0.48 -5.96
CA LYS A 11 -10.32 -0.52 -4.88
C LYS A 11 -11.03 -1.88 -4.79
N LYS A 12 -11.30 -2.53 -5.93
CA LYS A 12 -11.91 -3.86 -5.96
C LYS A 12 -10.93 -4.94 -5.47
N ARG A 13 -9.69 -4.93 -5.94
CA ARG A 13 -8.66 -5.93 -5.58
C ARG A 13 -8.23 -5.81 -4.12
N TYR A 14 -8.07 -4.59 -3.62
CA TYR A 14 -7.61 -4.31 -2.27
C TYR A 14 -8.75 -3.75 -1.40
N SER A 15 -9.95 -4.30 -1.52
CA SER A 15 -11.14 -3.87 -0.76
C SER A 15 -11.00 -4.01 0.77
N HIS A 16 -10.08 -4.87 1.20
CA HIS A 16 -9.71 -5.07 2.61
C HIS A 16 -8.68 -4.05 3.12
N VAL A 17 -8.05 -3.27 2.23
CA VAL A 17 -7.07 -2.26 2.57
C VAL A 17 -7.78 -0.91 2.73
N HIS A 18 -7.45 -0.20 3.82
CA HIS A 18 -8.03 1.10 4.08
C HIS A 18 -7.64 2.12 2.97
N GLN A 19 -8.58 2.97 2.55
CA GLN A 19 -8.37 3.90 1.43
C GLN A 19 -7.15 4.82 1.60
N LEU A 20 -6.88 5.26 2.84
CA LEU A 20 -5.68 6.06 3.12
C LEU A 20 -4.38 5.29 2.86
N VAL A 21 -4.34 3.99 3.16
CA VAL A 21 -3.15 3.15 2.91
C VAL A 21 -2.91 3.05 1.41
N LEU A 22 -3.97 2.85 0.62
CA LEU A 22 -3.89 2.82 -0.83
C LEU A 22 -3.37 4.14 -1.42
N LEU A 23 -3.89 5.28 -0.92
CA LEU A 23 -3.42 6.61 -1.34
C LEU A 23 -1.95 6.82 -0.98
N ARG A 24 -1.54 6.48 0.25
CA ARG A 24 -0.16 6.63 0.72
C ARG A 24 0.82 5.73 -0.02
N SER A 25 0.41 4.51 -0.38
CA SER A 25 1.20 3.61 -1.23
C SER A 25 1.40 4.21 -2.61
N ALA A 26 0.34 4.76 -3.22
CA ALA A 26 0.42 5.40 -4.54
C ALA A 26 1.29 6.66 -4.55
N GLU A 27 1.30 7.45 -3.47
CA GLU A 27 2.18 8.61 -3.33
C GLU A 27 3.67 8.22 -3.25
N ARG A 28 3.98 7.02 -2.74
CA ARG A 28 5.36 6.57 -2.50
C ARG A 28 5.90 5.65 -3.58
N ALA A 29 5.03 4.97 -4.31
CA ALA A 29 5.41 4.06 -5.38
C ALA A 29 6.15 4.82 -6.50
N SER A 30 7.25 4.24 -6.99
CA SER A 30 8.01 4.81 -8.10
C SER A 30 7.32 4.63 -9.45
N ASP A 31 6.56 3.54 -9.58
CA ASP A 31 5.77 3.22 -10.77
C ASP A 31 4.59 2.30 -10.38
N LEU A 32 3.86 1.84 -11.40
CA LEU A 32 2.68 1.01 -11.20
C LEU A 32 3.03 -0.41 -10.67
N SER A 33 4.16 -0.97 -11.09
CA SER A 33 4.61 -2.29 -10.61
C SER A 33 5.01 -2.21 -9.14
N ASP A 34 5.74 -1.18 -8.74
CA ASP A 34 6.10 -0.91 -7.35
C ASP A 34 4.85 -0.71 -6.47
N LEU A 35 3.82 -0.03 -6.99
CA LEU A 35 2.54 0.11 -6.29
C LEU A 35 1.90 -1.26 -6.02
N PHE A 36 1.85 -2.15 -7.01
CA PHE A 36 1.29 -3.49 -6.82
C PHE A 36 2.10 -4.28 -5.80
N ASP A 37 3.43 -4.24 -5.88
CA ASP A 37 4.32 -4.90 -4.93
C ASP A 37 4.13 -4.40 -3.49
N ILE A 38 4.01 -3.07 -3.31
CA ILE A 38 3.71 -2.46 -2.01
C ILE A 38 2.37 -2.99 -1.50
N MET A 39 1.32 -2.93 -2.33
CA MET A 39 -0.05 -3.29 -1.93
C MET A 39 -0.21 -4.78 -1.60
N GLU A 40 0.51 -5.67 -2.30
CA GLU A 40 0.50 -7.12 -2.02
C GLU A 40 1.30 -7.49 -0.77
N SER A 41 2.27 -6.66 -0.39
CA SER A 41 3.09 -6.88 0.81
C SER A 41 2.50 -6.30 2.10
N ILE A 42 1.31 -5.68 2.04
CA ILE A 42 0.66 -5.06 3.22
C ILE A 42 0.34 -6.16 4.25
N PRO A 43 0.91 -6.07 5.47
CA PRO A 43 0.60 -7.01 6.54
C PRO A 43 -0.79 -6.73 7.13
N LYS A 44 -1.28 -7.65 7.97
CA LYS A 44 -2.49 -7.39 8.77
C LYS A 44 -2.22 -6.27 9.79
N PRO A 45 -3.18 -5.36 10.04
CA PRO A 45 -3.04 -4.35 11.09
C PRO A 45 -2.74 -4.96 12.47
N PRO A 46 -1.99 -4.29 13.35
CA PRO A 46 -1.35 -2.98 13.16
C PRO A 46 -0.07 -3.05 12.32
N PHE A 47 0.19 -1.98 11.57
CA PHE A 47 1.38 -1.83 10.74
C PHE A 47 1.71 -0.35 10.52
N SER A 48 2.96 -0.09 10.21
CA SER A 48 3.50 1.24 9.93
C SER A 48 4.31 1.23 8.62
N TRP A 49 4.57 2.41 8.09
CA TRP A 49 5.41 2.55 6.91
C TRP A 49 6.89 2.57 7.32
N ASP A 50 7.70 1.72 6.71
CA ASP A 50 9.16 1.69 6.85
C ASP A 50 9.79 2.41 5.64
N GLU A 51 10.39 3.58 5.87
CA GLU A 51 10.99 4.38 4.82
C GLU A 51 12.27 3.74 4.24
N GLU A 52 13.01 2.95 5.03
CA GLU A 52 14.23 2.27 4.55
C GLU A 52 13.87 1.12 3.60
N LYS A 53 12.86 0.33 3.96
CA LYS A 53 12.37 -0.78 3.13
C LYS A 53 11.37 -0.36 2.07
N ARG A 54 10.88 0.89 2.14
CA ARG A 54 9.83 1.46 1.29
C ARG A 54 8.58 0.58 1.23
N ARG A 55 8.16 0.02 2.36
CA ARG A 55 7.02 -0.91 2.46
C ARG A 55 6.30 -0.77 3.79
N TRP A 56 5.06 -1.27 3.84
CA TRP A 56 4.33 -1.42 5.10
C TRP A 56 4.88 -2.62 5.86
N VAL A 57 5.26 -2.42 7.12
CA VAL A 57 5.81 -3.45 8.00
C VAL A 57 4.91 -3.62 9.22
N LYS A 58 4.81 -4.86 9.70
CA LYS A 58 3.97 -5.16 10.86
C LYS A 58 4.61 -4.53 12.09
N ASP A 59 3.80 -3.89 12.94
CA ASP A 59 4.26 -3.32 14.21
C ASP A 59 4.47 -4.45 15.25
N SER A 60 5.42 -5.35 14.97
CA SER A 60 5.74 -6.50 15.84
C SER A 60 7.05 -6.34 16.60
N ASP A 61 7.82 -5.28 16.35
CA ASP A 61 9.13 -5.08 16.96
C ASP A 61 9.35 -3.61 17.33
N VAL A 62 8.53 -3.13 18.25
CA VAL A 62 9.00 -2.16 19.25
C VAL A 62 8.96 -2.89 20.58
N SER A 63 9.98 -3.71 20.82
CA SER A 63 10.32 -4.20 22.16
C SER A 63 11.13 -3.14 22.90
#